data_AF-A0A7W1S585-F1
#
_entry.id   AF-A0A7W1S585-F1
#
_cell.length_a   1.000
_cell.length_b   1.000
_cell.length_c   1.000
_cell.angle_alpha   90.00
_cell.angle_beta   90.00
_cell.angle_gamma   90.00
#
_symmetry.space_group_name_H-M   'P 1'
#
loop_
_entity.id
_entity.type
_entity.pdbx_description
1 polymer ?
#
loop_
_entity_poly.entity_id
_entity_poly.type
_entity_poly.pdbx_seq_one_letter_code
_entity_poly.pdbx_strand_id
1 'polypeptide(L)'
;MDSIADTIHVNVEYFTGFEDGEDDVGYAYYVASCQEIVAVTEGRTWSELMHNIHEMIAAHLEGEDSVKLYNLDPNARIIVTMELPENYAEIA
;
A
#
# COMPACT_ATOMS: atom_id res chain seq x y z
N MET A 1 -26.91 11.01 -3.31
CA MET A 1 -26.13 11.00 -2.06
C MET A 1 -24.98 10.07 -2.34
N ASP A 2 -23.75 10.58 -2.34
CA ASP A 2 -22.57 9.72 -2.37
C ASP A 2 -22.66 8.79 -1.16
N SER A 3 -22.59 7.49 -1.41
CA SER A 3 -22.45 6.52 -0.33
C SER A 3 -21.08 6.71 0.31
N ILE A 4 -21.02 6.64 1.63
CA ILE A 4 -19.75 6.57 2.36
C ILE A 4 -19.03 5.30 1.90
N ALA A 5 -17.75 5.41 1.54
CA ALA A 5 -16.93 4.27 1.19
C ALA A 5 -16.65 3.44 2.45
N ASP A 6 -16.83 2.13 2.37
CA ASP A 6 -16.61 1.17 3.46
C ASP A 6 -15.35 0.32 3.27
N THR A 7 -14.54 0.66 2.26
CA THR A 7 -13.39 -0.12 1.82
C THR A 7 -12.24 0.81 1.44
N ILE A 8 -11.04 0.50 1.92
CA ILE A 8 -9.77 1.12 1.52
C ILE A 8 -9.03 0.15 0.60
N HIS A 9 -8.70 0.59 -0.61
CA HIS A 9 -7.88 -0.18 -1.54
C HIS A 9 -6.42 0.24 -1.43
N VAL A 10 -5.56 -0.75 -1.18
CA VAL A 10 -4.12 -0.58 -1.15
C VAL A 10 -3.52 -1.38 -2.30
N ASN A 11 -2.87 -0.70 -3.23
CA ASN A 11 -2.16 -1.34 -4.34
C ASN A 11 -0.70 -1.50 -3.96
N VAL A 12 -0.15 -2.69 -4.21
CA VAL A 12 1.25 -3.02 -3.92
C VAL A 12 1.98 -3.34 -5.20
N GLU A 13 3.11 -2.67 -5.39
CA GLU A 13 4.06 -2.89 -6.47
C GLU A 13 5.40 -3.37 -5.89
N TYR A 14 6.05 -4.29 -6.61
CA TYR A 14 7.36 -4.82 -6.26
C TYR A 14 8.44 -4.28 -7.19
N PHE A 15 9.46 -3.66 -6.61
CA PHE A 15 10.57 -3.07 -7.35
C PHE A 15 11.83 -3.88 -7.11
N THR A 16 12.55 -4.19 -8.18
CA THR A 16 13.91 -4.73 -8.12
C THR A 16 14.87 -3.61 -8.44
N GLY A 17 15.77 -3.25 -7.53
CA GLY A 17 16.69 -2.11 -7.67
C GLY A 17 17.79 -2.24 -8.74
N PHE A 18 17.54 -2.89 -9.87
CA PHE A 18 18.50 -2.98 -10.97
C PHE A 18 18.25 -1.85 -11.98
N GLU A 19 18.59 -0.61 -11.64
CA GLU A 19 18.72 0.45 -12.66
C GLU A 19 20.09 1.15 -12.54
N ASP A 20 21.00 0.73 -13.42
CA ASP A 20 22.03 1.55 -14.09
C ASP A 20 23.05 2.34 -13.24
N GLY A 21 23.82 1.65 -12.39
CA GLY A 21 25.02 2.21 -11.76
C GLY A 21 26.13 1.18 -11.59
N GLU A 22 27.36 1.53 -11.97
CA GLU A 22 28.55 0.65 -11.96
C GLU A 22 28.92 0.13 -10.53
N ASP A 23 28.30 0.68 -9.47
CA ASP A 23 28.53 0.33 -8.05
C ASP A 23 27.25 0.24 -7.16
N ASP A 24 26.03 0.38 -7.70
CA ASP A 24 24.80 0.40 -6.88
C ASP A 24 24.17 -1.00 -6.75
N VAL A 25 24.38 -1.64 -5.59
CA VAL A 25 23.61 -2.83 -5.19
C VAL A 25 22.21 -2.37 -4.78
N GLY A 26 21.32 -2.16 -5.75
CA GLY A 26 19.93 -1.90 -5.44
C GLY A 26 19.27 -3.14 -4.81
N TYR A 27 18.45 -2.91 -3.80
CA TYR A 27 17.71 -3.97 -3.12
C TYR A 27 16.27 -4.00 -3.62
N ALA A 28 15.66 -5.17 -3.56
CA ALA A 28 14.25 -5.26 -3.85
C ALA A 28 13.40 -4.76 -2.67
N TYR A 29 12.30 -4.10 -2.97
CA TYR A 29 11.38 -3.54 -1.98
C TYR A 29 9.95 -3.51 -2.53
N TYR A 30 8.99 -3.39 -1.62
CA TYR A 30 7.58 -3.24 -1.93
C TYR A 30 7.17 -1.80 -1.66
N VAL A 31 6.32 -1.25 -2.54
CA VAL A 31 5.67 0.04 -2.34
C VAL A 31 4.16 -0.19 -2.30
N ALA A 32 3.50 0.36 -1.30
CA ALA A 32 2.06 0.36 -1.16
C ALA A 32 1.51 1.78 -1.34
N SER A 33 0.46 1.91 -2.15
CA SER A 33 -0.23 3.19 -2.37
C SER A 33 -1.73 3.05 -2.09
N CYS A 34 -2.32 4.12 -1.55
CA CYS A 34 -3.76 4.22 -1.29
C CYS A 34 -4.26 5.58 -1.78
N GLN A 35 -5.32 5.56 -2.61
CA GLN A 35 -5.87 6.79 -3.20
C GLN A 35 -6.88 7.46 -2.27
N GLU A 36 -7.62 6.69 -1.49
CA GLU A 36 -8.71 7.16 -0.62
C GLU A 36 -8.21 8.13 0.46
N ILE A 37 -7.02 7.88 1.02
CA ILE A 37 -6.37 8.73 2.02
C ILE A 37 -5.11 9.42 1.50
N VAL A 38 -4.83 9.32 0.19
CA VAL A 38 -3.66 9.93 -0.49
C VAL A 38 -2.35 9.65 0.25
N ALA A 39 -2.05 8.36 0.42
CA ALA A 39 -0.90 7.92 1.21
C ALA A 39 -0.06 6.86 0.47
N VAL A 40 1.24 6.85 0.77
CA VAL A 40 2.21 5.89 0.24
C VAL A 40 3.13 5.41 1.37
N THR A 41 3.51 4.14 1.33
CA THR A 41 4.50 3.57 2.24
C THR A 41 5.27 2.45 1.56
N GLU A 42 6.37 2.00 2.15
CA GLU A 42 7.25 0.98 1.57
C GLU A 42 7.76 0.00 2.63
N GLY A 43 8.24 -1.15 2.20
CA GLY A 43 8.84 -2.15 3.09
C GLY A 43 9.77 -3.09 2.32
N ARG A 44 10.84 -3.57 2.96
CA ARG A 44 11.79 -4.51 2.36
C ARG A 44 11.25 -5.93 2.34
N THR A 45 10.37 -6.25 3.27
CA THR A 45 9.67 -7.53 3.35
C THR A 45 8.17 -7.33 3.31
N TRP A 46 7.42 -8.35 2.91
CA TRP A 46 5.96 -8.32 2.94
C TRP A 46 5.42 -8.02 4.35
N SER A 47 6.01 -8.63 5.39
CA SER A 47 5.61 -8.40 6.77
C SER A 47 5.84 -6.95 7.22
N GLU A 48 6.98 -6.37 6.84
CA GLU A 48 7.27 -4.95 7.10
C GLU A 48 6.29 -4.03 6.37
N LEU A 49 6.00 -4.31 5.10
CA LEU A 49 5.01 -3.55 4.34
C LEU A 49 3.62 -3.60 5.00
N MET A 50 3.16 -4.78 5.43
CA MET A 50 1.86 -4.92 6.09
C MET A 50 1.79 -4.13 7.40
N HIS A 51 2.88 -4.13 8.18
CA HIS A 51 2.97 -3.31 9.38
C HIS A 51 2.89 -1.82 9.03
N ASN A 52 3.64 -1.39 8.02
CA ASN A 52 3.68 0.02 7.61
C ASN A 52 2.33 0.48 7.03
N ILE A 53 1.61 -0.36 6.29
CA ILE A 53 0.25 -0.07 5.81
C ILE A 53 -0.71 0.12 7.00
N HIS A 54 -0.62 -0.74 8.02
CA HIS A 54 -1.44 -0.62 9.22
C HIS A 54 -1.19 0.72 9.92
N GLU A 55 0.07 1.07 10.19
CA GLU A 55 0.43 2.33 10.84
C GLU A 55 0.01 3.55 10.02
N MET A 56 0.21 3.50 8.71
CA MET A 56 -0.22 4.55 7.78
C MET A 56 -1.73 4.78 7.87
N ILE A 57 -2.54 3.73 7.75
CA ILE A 57 -4.01 3.85 7.80
C ILE A 57 -4.47 4.29 9.19
N ALA A 58 -3.92 3.68 10.25
CA ALA A 58 -4.24 4.06 11.62
C ALA A 58 -3.96 5.54 11.88
N ALA A 59 -2.81 6.06 11.44
CA ALA A 59 -2.45 7.46 11.60
C ALA A 59 -3.40 8.43 10.87
N HIS A 60 -3.98 8.04 9.73
CA HIS A 60 -4.95 8.86 8.98
C HIS A 60 -6.37 8.77 9.55
N LEU A 61 -6.71 7.67 10.21
CA LEU A 61 -8.02 7.48 10.85
C LEU A 61 -8.02 7.90 12.33
N GLU A 62 -6.85 8.07 12.95
CA GLU A 62 -6.71 8.49 14.33
C GLU A 62 -7.00 9.99 14.48
N GLY A 63 -8.05 10.33 15.23
CA GLY A 63 -8.36 11.71 15.61
C GLY A 63 -9.07 12.56 14.54
N GLU A 64 -9.31 12.01 13.36
CA GLU A 64 -9.99 12.66 12.24
C GLU A 64 -11.43 12.16 12.05
N ASP A 65 -12.35 13.05 11.64
CA ASP A 65 -13.70 12.64 11.19
C ASP A 65 -13.55 12.12 9.74
N SER A 66 -13.13 10.86 9.60
CA SER A 66 -12.81 10.20 8.32
C SER A 66 -13.96 10.30 7.31
N VAL A 67 -15.20 10.39 7.81
CA VAL A 67 -16.40 10.59 6.99
C VAL A 67 -16.41 11.99 6.37
N LYS A 68 -16.00 13.02 7.09
CA LYS A 68 -15.96 14.40 6.56
C LYS A 68 -14.76 14.66 5.65
N LEU A 69 -13.61 14.07 5.96
CA LEU A 69 -12.37 14.38 5.25
C LEU A 69 -12.17 13.50 4.02
N TYR A 70 -12.52 12.22 4.12
CA TYR A 70 -12.27 11.22 3.08
C TYR A 70 -13.55 10.54 2.55
N ASN A 71 -14.73 10.88 3.08
CA ASN A 71 -15.99 10.16 2.80
C ASN A 71 -15.87 8.64 3.07
N LEU A 72 -15.18 8.28 4.16
CA LEU A 72 -14.79 6.92 4.48
C LEU A 72 -15.29 6.47 5.85
N ASP A 73 -15.82 5.24 5.93
CA ASP A 73 -16.22 4.61 7.18
C ASP A 73 -15.00 4.39 8.09
N PRO A 74 -15.04 4.77 9.37
CA PRO A 74 -13.93 4.56 10.30
C PRO A 74 -13.58 3.08 10.55
N ASN A 75 -14.47 2.14 10.19
CA ASN A 75 -14.26 0.70 10.25
C ASN A 75 -14.11 0.09 8.84
N ALA A 76 -13.69 0.90 7.86
CA ALA A 76 -13.53 0.44 6.49
C ALA A 76 -12.65 -0.81 6.40
N ARG A 77 -13.05 -1.74 5.55
CA ARG A 77 -12.26 -2.94 5.24
C ARG A 77 -11.03 -2.55 4.43
N ILE A 78 -9.88 -3.10 4.77
CA ILE A 78 -8.66 -2.92 3.97
C ILE A 78 -8.57 -4.07 2.97
N ILE A 79 -8.45 -3.75 1.68
CA ILE A 79 -8.14 -4.71 0.61
C ILE A 79 -6.77 -4.37 0.06
N VAL A 80 -5.82 -5.29 0.25
CA VAL A 80 -4.48 -5.18 -0.34
C VAL A 80 -4.46 -6.00 -1.63
N THR A 81 -4.16 -5.35 -2.74
CA THR A 81 -3.99 -5.97 -4.05
C THR A 81 -2.53 -5.85 -4.46
N MET A 82 -1.89 -6.98 -4.76
CA MET A 82 -0.54 -7.01 -5.28
C MET A 82 -0.55 -7.63 -6.67
N GLU A 83 0.07 -6.94 -7.63
CA GLU A 83 0.37 -7.55 -8.92
C GLU A 83 1.70 -8.31 -8.82
N LEU A 84 1.69 -9.57 -9.28
CA LEU A 84 2.89 -10.38 -9.35
C LEU A 84 3.62 -10.11 -10.67
N PRO A 85 4.96 -10.23 -10.69
CA PRO A 85 5.73 -10.08 -11.93
C PRO A 85 5.32 -11.12 -12.98
N GLU A 86 5.54 -10.77 -14.25
CA GLU A 86 5.31 -11.68 -15.38
C GLU A 86 6.07 -13.02 -15.19
N ASN A 87 5.47 -14.12 -15.65
CA ASN A 87 6.01 -15.49 -15.54
C ASN A 87 6.16 -16.06 -14.12
N TYR A 88 5.53 -15.47 -13.10
CA TYR A 88 5.53 -15.99 -11.72
C TYR A 88 5.18 -17.51 -11.62
N ALA A 89 4.26 -18.00 -12.45
CA ALA A 89 3.83 -19.40 -12.43
C ALA A 89 4.86 -20.40 -13.01
N GLU A 90 5.85 -19.94 -13.80
CA GLU A 90 6.88 -20.82 -14.36
C GLU A 90 8.02 -21.12 -13.38
N ILE A 91 8.11 -20.31 -12.31
CA ILE A 91 9.17 -20.33 -11.31
C ILE A 91 8.68 -20.87 -9.94
N ALA A 92 7.40 -21.21 -9.80
CA ALA A 92 6.75 -21.64 -8.57
C ALA A 92 6.69 -23.17 -8.38
#